data_AF-A0A832H2P1-F1
#
_entry.id   AF-A0A832H2P1-F1
#
_cell.length_a   1.000
_cell.length_b   1.000
_cell.length_c   1.000
_cell.angle_alpha   90.00
_cell.angle_beta   90.00
_cell.angle_gamma   90.00
#
_symmetry.space_group_name_H-M   'P 1'
#
loop_
_entity.id
_entity.type
_entity.pdbx_description
1 polymer ?
#
loop_
_entity_poly.entity_id
_entity_poly.type
_entity_poly.pdbx_seq_one_letter_code
_entity_poly.pdbx_strand_id
1 'polypeptide(L)'
;MLLDGEGIATITNDDVAAPVNLPSLSINDVTRFEGSSGSRGFVFTIRLSDPFSEPVSVNYATQDATAIAGSDYVSQSGSLTFNPGETSKRIRIRVIPDGTAEATEMFAVQLSDPINASLQGSSGMGTILNDDLPSLGQVQDVVAGGLSTAGNLLENPFGSTRPEAIANAVCSELDSLKSSYSSIRSLFS
;
A
#
# COMPACT_ATOMS: atom_id res chain seq x y z
N MET A 1 4.77 78.16 -47.52
CA MET A 1 3.79 77.07 -47.39
C MET A 1 4.48 76.02 -46.54
N LEU A 2 4.10 75.90 -45.26
CA LEU A 2 4.68 74.95 -44.32
C LEU A 2 4.16 73.56 -44.68
N LEU A 3 5.05 72.61 -45.01
CA LEU A 3 4.70 71.19 -44.99
C LEU A 3 4.72 70.76 -43.53
N ASP A 4 3.56 70.38 -42.99
CA ASP A 4 3.45 69.63 -41.75
C ASP A 4 3.99 68.22 -41.97
N GLY A 5 5.28 68.05 -41.71
CA GLY A 5 5.90 66.73 -41.69
C GLY A 5 5.30 65.90 -40.55
N GLU A 6 4.33 65.06 -40.84
CA GLU A 6 3.86 64.03 -39.92
C GLU A 6 4.90 62.90 -39.86
N GLY A 7 5.74 62.93 -38.83
CA GLY A 7 6.55 61.78 -38.43
C GLY A 7 5.70 60.84 -37.57
N ILE A 8 5.33 59.68 -38.10
CA ILE A 8 4.73 58.61 -37.31
C ILE A 8 5.86 57.90 -36.55
N ALA A 9 5.90 58.04 -35.24
CA ALA A 9 6.78 57.27 -34.38
C ALA A 9 6.11 55.95 -34.01
N THR A 10 6.64 54.83 -34.50
CA THR A 10 6.29 53.50 -34.00
C THR A 10 7.13 53.20 -32.76
N ILE A 11 6.50 53.13 -31.58
CA ILE A 11 7.14 52.55 -30.40
C ILE A 11 7.07 51.03 -30.56
N THR A 12 8.20 50.40 -30.85
CA THR A 12 8.35 48.96 -30.67
C THR A 12 8.71 48.70 -29.22
N ASN A 13 7.92 47.88 -28.52
CA ASN A 13 8.29 47.40 -27.20
C ASN A 13 9.53 46.49 -27.34
N ASP A 14 10.71 47.01 -26.98
CA ASP A 14 12.00 46.30 -27.00
C ASP A 14 12.29 45.57 -25.66
N ASP A 15 11.32 45.58 -24.72
CA ASP A 15 11.46 44.83 -23.49
C ASP A 15 11.38 43.33 -23.78
N VAL A 16 12.52 42.65 -23.71
CA VAL A 16 12.54 41.21 -23.53
C VAL A 16 11.87 40.91 -22.19
N ALA A 17 10.79 40.12 -22.20
CA ALA A 17 10.14 39.69 -20.97
C ALA A 17 11.20 39.06 -20.04
N ALA A 18 11.26 39.53 -18.80
CA ALA A 18 12.17 38.96 -17.81
C ALA A 18 11.92 37.43 -17.73
N PRO A 19 12.98 36.61 -17.64
CA PRO A 19 12.80 35.17 -17.54
C PRO A 19 11.94 34.84 -16.31
N VAL A 20 10.77 34.24 -16.55
CA VAL A 20 9.89 33.78 -15.47
C VAL A 20 10.58 32.63 -14.75
N ASN A 21 10.98 32.86 -13.50
CA ASN A 21 11.52 31.79 -12.66
C ASN A 21 10.33 30.98 -12.10
N LEU A 22 10.03 29.85 -12.74
CA LEU A 22 8.94 28.97 -12.33
C LEU A 22 9.38 28.07 -11.16
N PRO A 23 8.53 27.86 -10.14
CA PRO A 23 8.80 26.86 -9.11
C PRO A 23 8.83 25.45 -9.70
N SER A 24 9.51 24.53 -9.01
CA SER A 24 9.44 23.11 -9.34
C SER A 24 8.41 22.38 -8.49
N LEU A 25 7.69 21.44 -9.10
CA LEU A 25 6.76 20.54 -8.46
C LEU A 25 7.44 19.20 -8.14
N SER A 26 7.12 18.69 -6.95
CA SER A 26 7.54 17.37 -6.47
C SER A 26 6.42 16.70 -5.69
N ILE A 27 6.46 15.38 -5.61
CA ILE A 27 5.60 14.53 -4.79
C ILE A 27 6.49 13.57 -3.99
N ASN A 28 6.11 13.26 -2.75
CA ASN A 28 6.85 12.29 -1.92
C ASN A 28 6.33 10.86 -2.10
N ASP A 29 7.18 9.91 -1.74
CA ASP A 29 6.79 8.50 -1.58
C ASP A 29 6.09 8.26 -0.23
N VAL A 30 5.24 7.25 -0.16
CA VAL A 30 4.51 6.85 1.04
C VAL A 30 4.59 5.34 1.22
N THR A 31 5.15 4.89 2.34
CA THR A 31 5.16 3.48 2.73
C THR A 31 4.33 3.29 3.99
N ARG A 32 3.42 2.31 3.97
CA ARG A 32 2.54 2.03 5.11
C ARG A 32 2.00 0.61 5.06
N PHE A 33 1.66 0.07 6.23
CA PHE A 33 0.85 -1.15 6.33
C PHE A 33 -0.58 -0.94 5.85
N GLU A 34 -1.12 -1.93 5.15
CA GLU A 34 -2.52 -1.98 4.73
C GLU A 34 -3.47 -2.13 5.92
N GLY A 35 -3.06 -2.86 6.97
CA GLY A 35 -3.92 -3.19 8.10
C GLY A 35 -4.90 -4.30 7.75
N SER A 36 -5.58 -4.84 8.76
CA SER A 36 -6.44 -6.03 8.57
C SER A 36 -7.92 -5.78 8.25
N SER A 37 -8.35 -4.50 8.13
CA SER A 37 -9.75 -4.14 7.79
C SER A 37 -9.95 -2.64 7.53
N GLY A 38 -11.08 -2.32 6.89
CA GLY A 38 -11.56 -0.96 6.65
C GLY A 38 -10.98 -0.37 5.37
N SER A 39 -10.64 0.91 5.37
CA SER A 39 -9.88 1.50 4.25
C SER A 39 -8.82 2.43 4.82
N ARG A 40 -7.58 2.29 4.37
CA ARG A 40 -6.46 3.14 4.80
C ARG A 40 -6.19 4.22 3.78
N GLY A 41 -5.74 5.38 4.28
CA GLY A 41 -5.36 6.50 3.45
C GLY A 41 -3.86 6.60 3.33
N PHE A 42 -3.34 6.48 2.12
CA PHE A 42 -1.99 6.90 1.79
C PHE A 42 -2.03 8.39 1.42
N VAL A 43 -1.33 9.22 2.20
CA VAL A 43 -1.38 10.68 2.06
C VAL A 43 -0.11 11.15 1.37
N PHE A 44 -0.24 11.50 0.10
CA PHE A 44 0.84 12.09 -0.69
C PHE A 44 0.82 13.60 -0.55
N THR A 45 1.99 14.19 -0.37
CA THR A 45 2.22 15.63 -0.27
C THR A 45 2.90 16.10 -1.54
N ILE A 46 2.24 17.00 -2.25
CA ILE A 46 2.76 17.66 -3.44
C ILE A 46 3.31 19.01 -2.98
N ARG A 47 4.53 19.36 -3.40
CA ARG A 47 5.24 20.58 -2.97
C ARG A 47 5.71 21.40 -4.15
N LEU A 48 5.61 22.72 -4.00
CA LEU A 48 6.38 23.69 -4.79
C LEU A 48 7.72 23.97 -4.09
N SER A 49 8.77 24.20 -4.87
CA SER A 49 10.07 24.65 -4.35
C SER A 49 9.97 26.00 -3.64
N ASP A 50 9.13 26.90 -4.19
CA ASP A 50 8.98 28.28 -3.77
C ASP A 50 7.52 28.72 -3.95
N PRO A 51 7.05 29.71 -3.17
CA PRO A 51 5.74 30.33 -3.41
C PRO A 51 5.72 31.04 -4.77
N PHE A 52 4.55 31.05 -5.42
CA PHE A 52 4.35 31.73 -6.69
C PHE A 52 3.23 32.77 -6.60
N SER A 53 3.35 33.86 -7.37
CA SER A 53 2.39 34.98 -7.36
C SER A 53 1.10 34.69 -8.12
N GLU A 54 1.13 33.72 -9.03
CA GLU A 54 -0.03 33.25 -9.78
C GLU A 54 -0.46 31.86 -9.30
N PRO A 55 -1.71 31.43 -9.57
CA PRO A 55 -2.11 30.06 -9.35
C PRO A 55 -1.22 29.08 -10.11
N VAL A 56 -0.85 27.98 -9.45
CA VAL A 56 -0.13 26.85 -10.06
C VAL A 56 -1.08 25.65 -10.06
N SER A 57 -1.20 24.95 -11.18
CA SER A 57 -2.02 23.73 -11.26
C SER A 57 -1.27 22.56 -11.82
N VAL A 58 -1.67 21.35 -11.41
CA VAL A 58 -1.11 20.10 -11.90
C VAL A 58 -2.17 19.01 -11.83
N ASN A 59 -2.21 18.13 -12.83
CA ASN A 59 -3.06 16.95 -12.83
C ASN A 59 -2.36 15.81 -12.09
N TYR A 60 -3.14 14.89 -11.53
CA TYR A 60 -2.63 13.66 -10.97
C TYR A 60 -3.48 12.46 -11.36
N ALA A 61 -2.85 11.29 -11.48
CA ALA A 61 -3.52 10.01 -11.64
C ALA A 61 -2.73 8.89 -10.98
N THR A 62 -3.42 7.94 -10.37
CA THR A 62 -2.81 6.69 -9.89
C THR A 62 -2.53 5.76 -11.06
N GLN A 63 -1.45 4.97 -10.96
CA GLN A 63 -1.06 3.97 -11.93
C GLN A 63 -0.66 2.68 -11.21
N ASP A 64 -1.13 1.55 -11.73
CA ASP A 64 -0.76 0.22 -11.24
C ASP A 64 0.75 -0.03 -11.39
N ALA A 65 1.32 -0.77 -10.45
CA ALA A 65 2.63 -1.40 -10.63
C ALA A 65 2.54 -2.87 -10.23
N THR A 66 2.89 -3.24 -8.99
CA THR A 66 2.58 -4.58 -8.48
C THR A 66 1.22 -4.64 -7.79
N ALA A 67 0.79 -3.55 -7.15
CA ALA A 67 -0.57 -3.36 -6.69
C ALA A 67 -1.47 -2.95 -7.88
N ILE A 68 -2.68 -3.50 -7.89
CA ILE A 68 -3.71 -3.37 -8.91
C ILE A 68 -4.92 -2.59 -8.36
N ALA A 69 -5.40 -1.64 -9.17
CA ALA A 69 -6.59 -0.89 -8.82
C ALA A 69 -7.84 -1.80 -8.74
N GLY A 70 -8.58 -1.66 -7.65
CA GLY A 70 -9.81 -2.42 -7.37
C GLY A 70 -9.60 -3.61 -6.44
N SER A 71 -8.41 -4.21 -6.42
CA SER A 71 -8.02 -5.20 -5.40
C SER A 71 -7.30 -4.51 -4.25
N ASP A 72 -6.23 -3.78 -4.52
CA ASP A 72 -5.27 -3.38 -3.47
C ASP A 72 -5.41 -1.89 -3.14
N TYR A 73 -5.87 -1.09 -4.11
CA TYR A 73 -6.16 0.32 -3.92
C TYR A 73 -7.29 0.82 -4.82
N VAL A 74 -7.87 1.97 -4.50
CA VAL A 74 -8.89 2.61 -5.35
C VAL A 74 -8.22 3.59 -6.30
N SER A 75 -8.40 3.39 -7.61
CA SER A 75 -7.88 4.32 -8.62
C SER A 75 -8.47 5.72 -8.43
N GLN A 76 -7.63 6.73 -8.60
CA GLN A 76 -8.01 8.11 -8.40
C GLN A 76 -7.22 9.02 -9.35
N SER A 77 -7.92 10.01 -9.92
CA SER A 77 -7.33 11.09 -10.68
C SER A 77 -8.01 12.42 -10.35
N GLY A 78 -7.35 13.52 -10.72
CA GLY A 78 -7.91 14.85 -10.54
C GLY A 78 -6.92 15.96 -10.88
N SER A 79 -7.27 17.18 -10.50
CA SER A 79 -6.41 18.35 -10.63
C SER A 79 -6.22 19.02 -9.28
N LEU A 80 -5.02 19.50 -9.02
CA LEU A 80 -4.66 20.28 -7.83
C LEU A 80 -4.34 21.70 -8.26
N THR A 81 -4.84 22.67 -7.50
CA THR A 81 -4.52 24.09 -7.68
C THR A 81 -3.94 24.64 -6.38
N PHE A 82 -2.72 25.16 -6.46
CA PHE A 82 -2.09 25.98 -5.44
C PHE A 82 -2.52 27.42 -5.69
N ASN A 83 -3.20 28.01 -4.72
CA ASN A 83 -3.48 29.43 -4.72
C ASN A 83 -2.16 30.22 -4.57
N PRO A 84 -2.13 31.50 -4.97
CA PRO A 84 -0.95 32.33 -4.81
C PRO A 84 -0.35 32.24 -3.41
N GLY A 85 0.96 31.98 -3.33
CA GLY A 85 1.72 31.81 -2.09
C GLY A 85 1.63 30.44 -1.41
N GLU A 86 0.72 29.54 -1.81
CA GLU A 86 0.70 28.18 -1.28
C GLU A 86 1.83 27.33 -1.85
N THR A 87 2.48 26.52 -1.02
CA THR A 87 3.59 25.65 -1.45
C THR A 87 3.35 24.16 -1.18
N SER A 88 2.21 23.79 -0.61
CA SER A 88 1.89 22.39 -0.32
C SER A 88 0.42 22.06 -0.50
N LYS A 89 0.15 20.92 -1.15
CA LYS A 89 -1.16 20.26 -1.20
C LYS A 89 -1.01 18.80 -0.81
N ARG A 90 -2.12 18.18 -0.40
CA ARG A 90 -2.17 16.76 -0.07
C ARG A 90 -3.31 16.09 -0.81
N ILE A 91 -3.05 14.88 -1.29
CA ILE A 91 -4.07 13.96 -1.80
C ILE A 91 -4.06 12.71 -0.92
N ARG A 92 -5.22 12.07 -0.82
CA ARG A 92 -5.39 10.84 -0.06
C ARG A 92 -5.86 9.75 -1.01
N ILE A 93 -5.01 8.77 -1.28
CA ILE A 93 -5.35 7.57 -2.03
C ILE A 93 -5.82 6.50 -1.05
N ARG A 94 -6.90 5.80 -1.40
CA ARG A 94 -7.46 4.74 -0.57
C ARG A 94 -6.80 3.41 -0.92
N VAL A 95 -6.28 2.72 0.10
CA VAL A 95 -5.83 1.33 0.02
C VAL A 95 -6.90 0.42 0.64
N ILE A 96 -7.08 -0.74 0.02
CA ILE A 96 -8.09 -1.74 0.32
C ILE A 96 -7.37 -2.86 1.07
N PRO A 97 -7.44 -2.89 2.41
CA PRO A 97 -6.88 -3.98 3.19
C PRO A 97 -7.70 -5.26 3.05
N ASP A 98 -7.02 -6.40 3.14
CA ASP A 98 -7.66 -7.66 3.47
C ASP A 98 -7.02 -8.36 4.68
N GLY A 99 -7.09 -9.69 4.76
CA GLY A 99 -6.58 -10.50 5.86
C GLY A 99 -5.71 -11.67 5.38
N THR A 100 -5.26 -11.61 4.14
CA THR A 100 -4.50 -12.63 3.44
C THR A 100 -3.06 -12.17 3.41
N ALA A 101 -2.12 -13.07 3.76
CA ALA A 101 -0.73 -12.72 3.62
C ALA A 101 -0.32 -12.59 2.15
N GLU A 102 0.14 -11.40 1.80
CA GLU A 102 0.58 -11.05 0.46
C GLU A 102 2.03 -10.54 0.47
N ALA A 103 2.59 -10.37 -0.74
CA ALA A 103 3.88 -9.71 -0.88
C ALA A 103 3.75 -8.20 -0.61
N THR A 104 4.87 -7.51 -0.42
CA THR A 104 4.83 -6.03 -0.48
C THR A 104 4.52 -5.60 -1.90
N GLU A 105 3.54 -4.71 -2.03
CA GLU A 105 3.06 -4.23 -3.32
C GLU A 105 3.23 -2.71 -3.47
N MET A 106 3.15 -2.24 -4.71
CA MET A 106 3.41 -0.85 -5.05
C MET A 106 2.44 -0.34 -6.11
N PHE A 107 2.03 0.92 -5.97
CA PHE A 107 1.37 1.71 -7.01
C PHE A 107 2.03 3.08 -7.10
N ALA A 108 1.87 3.79 -8.22
CA ALA A 108 2.40 5.13 -8.40
C ALA A 108 1.30 6.18 -8.43
N VAL A 109 1.63 7.41 -8.05
CA VAL A 109 0.87 8.63 -8.37
C VAL A 109 1.70 9.46 -9.34
N GLN A 110 1.18 9.66 -10.54
CA GLN A 110 1.83 10.44 -11.60
C GLN A 110 1.25 11.85 -11.66
N LEU A 111 2.12 12.85 -11.68
CA LEU A 111 1.79 14.25 -11.95
C LEU A 111 1.96 14.56 -13.45
N SER A 112 1.01 15.29 -14.03
CA SER A 112 1.06 15.71 -15.44
C SER A 112 0.55 17.14 -15.64
N ASP A 113 0.85 17.68 -16.82
CA ASP A 113 0.31 18.95 -17.33
C ASP A 113 0.41 20.13 -16.34
N PRO A 114 1.61 20.43 -15.81
CA PRO A 114 1.78 21.55 -14.90
C PRO A 114 1.53 22.88 -15.63
N ILE A 115 0.88 23.82 -14.95
CA ILE A 115 0.76 25.22 -15.37
C ILE A 115 1.51 26.07 -14.34
N ASN A 116 2.34 27.01 -14.81
CA ASN A 116 3.13 27.90 -13.96
C ASN A 116 4.13 27.18 -13.03
N ALA A 117 4.54 25.96 -13.38
CA ALA A 117 5.58 25.21 -12.68
C ALA A 117 6.28 24.23 -13.63
N SER A 118 7.47 23.78 -13.25
CA SER A 118 8.17 22.66 -13.88
C SER A 118 8.00 21.38 -13.07
N LEU A 119 8.06 20.21 -13.70
CA LEU A 119 8.08 18.93 -12.97
C LEU A 119 9.53 18.48 -12.75
N GLN A 120 9.97 18.37 -11.49
CA GLN A 120 11.24 17.71 -11.15
C GLN A 120 11.02 16.30 -10.60
N GLY A 121 9.97 16.10 -9.78
CA GLY A 121 9.55 14.80 -9.29
C GLY A 121 8.09 14.56 -9.66
N SER A 122 7.84 13.91 -10.79
CA SER A 122 6.49 13.68 -11.29
C SER A 122 5.87 12.37 -10.83
N SER A 123 6.59 11.54 -10.07
CA SER A 123 6.13 10.24 -9.59
C SER A 123 6.30 10.13 -8.08
N GLY A 124 5.22 9.78 -7.38
CA GLY A 124 5.25 9.42 -5.97
C GLY A 124 4.85 7.96 -5.81
N MET A 125 5.71 7.16 -5.21
CA MET A 125 5.50 5.72 -5.01
C MET A 125 4.71 5.46 -3.72
N GLY A 126 3.62 4.72 -3.82
CA GLY A 126 2.91 4.13 -2.70
C GLY A 126 3.35 2.69 -2.48
N THR A 127 3.90 2.38 -1.32
CA THR A 127 4.30 1.00 -0.94
C THR A 127 3.38 0.47 0.14
N ILE A 128 2.66 -0.60 -0.21
CA ILE A 128 1.72 -1.32 0.64
C ILE A 128 2.47 -2.46 1.30
N LEU A 129 2.66 -2.35 2.62
CA LEU A 129 3.28 -3.39 3.43
C LEU A 129 2.20 -4.34 3.95
N ASN A 130 2.39 -5.63 3.72
CA ASN A 130 1.56 -6.67 4.31
C ASN A 130 1.83 -6.80 5.82
N ASP A 131 0.79 -6.71 6.66
CA ASP A 131 0.82 -7.03 8.09
C ASP A 131 0.05 -8.31 8.45
N ASP A 132 -0.43 -9.06 7.45
CA ASP A 132 -1.15 -10.30 7.67
C ASP A 132 -0.23 -11.51 7.84
N LEU A 133 -0.73 -12.47 8.63
CA LEU A 133 -0.04 -13.73 8.88
C LEU A 133 -0.31 -14.71 7.74
N PRO A 134 0.70 -15.48 7.29
CA PRO A 134 0.46 -16.54 6.32
C PRO A 134 -0.61 -17.47 6.83
N SER A 135 -1.59 -17.75 5.99
CA SER A 135 -2.55 -18.81 6.27
C SER A 135 -1.75 -20.09 6.47
N LEU A 136 -1.69 -20.57 7.72
CA LEU A 136 -1.23 -21.92 8.01
C LEU A 136 -2.31 -22.81 7.41
N GLY A 137 -2.11 -23.18 6.14
CA GLY A 137 -3.01 -24.01 5.36
C GLY A 137 -3.54 -25.08 6.30
N GLN A 138 -4.86 -25.02 6.52
CA GLN A 138 -5.56 -25.63 7.63
C GLN A 138 -4.75 -26.79 8.23
N VAL A 139 -4.08 -26.57 9.36
CA VAL A 139 -3.67 -27.68 10.25
C VAL A 139 -4.92 -28.30 10.91
N GLN A 140 -6.05 -28.26 10.21
CA GLN A 140 -7.18 -29.14 10.33
C GLN A 140 -6.87 -30.51 9.71
N ASP A 141 -5.59 -30.85 9.51
CA ASP A 141 -5.18 -32.24 9.27
C ASP A 141 -3.98 -32.69 10.10
N VAL A 142 -3.98 -32.33 11.39
CA VAL A 142 -3.43 -33.22 12.45
C VAL A 142 -4.42 -33.36 13.61
N VAL A 143 -5.40 -32.46 13.75
CA VAL A 143 -6.52 -32.61 14.70
C VAL A 143 -7.86 -32.87 14.00
N ALA A 144 -7.92 -33.05 12.66
CA ALA A 144 -9.13 -33.59 12.01
C ALA A 144 -8.91 -34.76 11.04
N GLY A 145 -7.70 -35.09 10.59
CA GLY A 145 -7.37 -36.46 10.17
C GLY A 145 -7.13 -37.41 11.34
N GLY A 146 -6.76 -36.86 12.50
CA GLY A 146 -6.76 -37.57 13.78
C GLY A 146 -8.13 -37.62 14.47
N LEU A 147 -9.09 -36.77 14.08
CA LEU A 147 -10.37 -36.63 14.79
C LEU A 147 -11.63 -36.80 13.91
N SER A 148 -11.53 -36.93 12.58
CA SER A 148 -12.67 -37.35 11.74
C SER A 148 -12.80 -38.87 11.62
N THR A 149 -11.80 -39.65 12.04
CA THR A 149 -11.97 -41.10 12.29
C THR A 149 -12.57 -41.37 13.69
N ALA A 150 -12.54 -40.41 14.61
CA ALA A 150 -13.13 -40.57 15.94
C ALA A 150 -14.67 -40.41 15.97
N GLY A 151 -15.28 -40.01 14.84
CA GLY A 151 -16.73 -40.10 14.65
C GLY A 151 -17.26 -41.52 14.48
N ASN A 152 -16.36 -42.51 14.38
CA ASN A 152 -16.70 -43.93 14.27
C ASN A 152 -15.87 -44.83 15.20
N LEU A 153 -15.36 -44.30 16.33
CA LEU A 153 -14.71 -45.12 17.37
C LEU A 153 -15.55 -45.28 18.64
N LEU A 154 -16.88 -45.28 18.50
CA LEU A 154 -17.76 -45.95 19.48
C LEU A 154 -17.99 -47.43 19.15
N GLU A 155 -17.33 -47.97 18.13
CA GLU A 155 -17.16 -49.42 18.01
C GLU A 155 -15.91 -49.81 18.81
N ASN A 156 -16.16 -50.04 20.09
CA ASN A 156 -15.22 -50.55 21.06
C ASN A 156 -14.48 -51.79 20.50
N PRO A 157 -13.16 -51.75 20.25
CA PRO A 157 -12.44 -52.90 19.69
C PRO A 157 -12.32 -54.08 20.67
N PHE A 158 -12.78 -53.91 21.92
CA PHE A 158 -12.80 -54.94 22.97
C PHE A 158 -14.16 -55.13 23.64
N GLY A 159 -15.23 -54.48 23.17
CA GLY A 159 -16.59 -54.60 23.72
C GLY A 159 -16.79 -54.23 25.21
N SER A 160 -15.80 -53.66 25.90
CA SER A 160 -15.90 -53.29 27.33
C SER A 160 -16.18 -51.79 27.58
N THR A 161 -17.30 -51.47 28.24
CA THR A 161 -17.70 -50.10 28.63
C THR A 161 -17.08 -49.62 29.95
N ARG A 162 -15.99 -50.24 30.42
CA ARG A 162 -15.40 -49.93 31.73
C ARG A 162 -14.34 -48.81 31.65
N PRO A 163 -14.50 -47.69 32.38
CA PRO A 163 -13.62 -46.51 32.32
C PRO A 163 -12.12 -46.78 32.54
N GLU A 164 -11.77 -47.83 33.29
CA GLU A 164 -10.38 -48.20 33.59
C GLU A 164 -9.58 -48.68 32.37
N ALA A 165 -10.25 -49.30 31.39
CA ALA A 165 -9.59 -49.79 30.18
C ALA A 165 -9.18 -48.64 29.24
N ILE A 166 -10.00 -47.58 29.20
CA ILE A 166 -9.72 -46.37 28.42
C ILE A 166 -8.56 -45.60 29.05
N ALA A 167 -8.53 -45.49 30.38
CA ALA A 167 -7.43 -44.82 31.09
C ALA A 167 -6.07 -45.48 30.84
N ASN A 168 -6.01 -46.82 30.83
CA ASN A 168 -4.76 -47.54 30.59
C ASN A 168 -4.24 -47.41 29.15
N ALA A 169 -5.14 -47.38 28.16
CA ALA A 169 -4.76 -47.17 26.76
C ALA A 169 -4.14 -45.77 26.57
N VAL A 170 -4.79 -44.73 27.11
CA VAL A 170 -4.30 -43.35 27.04
C VAL A 170 -2.93 -43.19 27.72
N CYS A 171 -2.71 -43.87 28.86
CA CYS A 171 -1.41 -43.85 29.54
C CYS A 171 -0.28 -44.49 28.70
N SER A 172 -0.56 -45.59 27.99
CA SER A 172 0.45 -46.28 27.17
C SER A 172 0.93 -45.45 25.97
N GLU A 173 0.01 -44.67 25.38
CA GLU A 173 0.29 -43.80 24.25
C GLU A 173 1.07 -42.55 24.70
N LEU A 174 0.73 -42.01 25.87
CA LEU A 174 1.47 -40.92 26.50
C LEU A 174 2.92 -41.30 26.83
N ASP A 175 3.17 -42.52 27.29
CA ASP A 175 4.52 -42.98 27.61
C ASP A 175 5.36 -43.25 26.36
N SER A 176 4.73 -43.71 25.27
CA SER A 176 5.37 -43.84 23.95
C SER A 176 5.80 -42.47 23.39
N LEU A 177 4.96 -41.44 23.57
CA LEU A 177 5.29 -40.07 23.17
C LEU A 177 6.42 -39.45 24.00
N LYS A 178 6.44 -39.68 25.32
CA LYS A 178 7.55 -39.23 26.20
C LYS A 178 8.87 -39.89 25.81
N SER A 179 8.84 -41.19 25.50
CA SER A 179 10.03 -41.92 25.05
C SER A 179 10.56 -41.34 23.73
N SER A 180 9.67 -41.07 22.78
CA SER A 180 10.03 -40.51 21.48
C SER A 180 10.63 -39.09 21.62
N TYR A 181 10.04 -38.24 22.47
CA TYR A 181 10.59 -36.91 22.77
C TYR A 181 11.98 -36.98 23.43
N SER A 182 12.19 -37.92 24.37
CA SER A 182 13.50 -38.12 25.00
C SER A 182 14.56 -38.55 23.98
N SER A 183 14.21 -39.44 23.05
CA SER A 183 15.10 -39.87 21.96
C SER A 183 15.45 -38.71 21.04
N ILE A 184 14.47 -37.90 20.64
CA ILE A 184 14.69 -36.73 19.78
C ILE A 184 15.59 -35.70 20.49
N ARG A 185 15.34 -35.41 21.78
CA ARG A 185 16.16 -34.46 22.56
C ARG A 185 17.63 -34.88 22.66
N SER A 186 17.90 -36.18 22.71
CA SER A 186 19.27 -36.72 22.77
C SER A 186 20.08 -36.56 21.47
N LEU A 187 19.41 -36.27 20.35
CA LEU A 187 20.07 -36.05 19.06
C LEU A 187 20.57 -34.61 18.86
N PHE A 188 20.16 -33.69 19.75
CA PHE A 188 20.47 -32.26 19.67
C PHE A 188 21.28 -31.73 20.87
N SER A 189 21.90 -32.63 21.65
CA SER A 189 22.76 -32.30 22.79
C SER A 189 24.05 -33.10 22.75
#